data_AF-X1R3D0-F1
#
_entry.id   AF-X1R3D0-F1
#
_cell.length_a   1.000
_cell.length_b   1.000
_cell.length_c   1.000
_cell.angle_alpha   90.00
_cell.angle_beta   90.00
_cell.angle_gamma   90.00
#
_symmetry.space_group_name_H-M   'P 1'
#
loop_
_entity.id
_entity.type
_entity.pdbx_description
1 polymer ?
#
loop_
_entity_poly.entity_id
_entity_poly.type
_entity_poly.pdbx_seq_one_letter_code
_entity_poly.pdbx_strand_id
1 'polypeptide(L)'
;RSGLGTYVSNLVKGLLKRGHKVTLITLRGQNVVSLKALKIITLKKNRLDPTDGKWLSFSYKACKLLKKLEKSKKFDLVHFASTRDGFFSKTRIPSVGMMHDYYFAIANKNPFYYKKYYRDWIKRYFYCHLMKFLDKKPLKKISLVFCNSYYVANILNKVYSIPKTKKGEFRP
;
A
#
# COMPACT_ATOMS: atom_id res chain seq x y z
N ARG A 1 4.62 4.54 16.75
CA ARG A 1 4.82 3.76 15.49
C ARG A 1 3.45 3.30 15.00
N SER A 2 3.15 3.37 13.71
CA SER A 2 1.86 2.88 13.15
C SER A 2 1.92 1.38 12.85
N GLY A 3 0.75 0.72 12.71
CA GLY A 3 0.65 -0.70 12.36
C GLY A 3 1.41 -1.05 11.07
N LEU A 4 1.30 -0.22 10.03
CA LEU A 4 2.05 -0.36 8.78
C LEU A 4 3.58 -0.32 9.01
N GLY A 5 4.06 0.60 9.85
CA GLY A 5 5.49 0.71 10.14
C GLY A 5 6.04 -0.52 10.85
N THR A 6 5.28 -1.09 11.79
CA THR A 6 5.63 -2.34 12.48
C THR A 6 5.64 -3.53 11.50
N TYR A 7 4.63 -3.64 10.65
CA TYR A 7 4.56 -4.67 9.60
C TYR A 7 5.81 -4.64 8.69
N VAL A 8 6.13 -3.48 8.11
CA VAL A 8 7.29 -3.34 7.22
C VAL A 8 8.59 -3.66 7.97
N SER A 9 8.72 -3.21 9.22
CA SER A 9 9.90 -3.48 10.05
C SER A 9 10.13 -4.97 10.26
N ASN A 10 9.07 -5.72 10.58
CA ASN A 10 9.16 -7.16 10.82
C ASN A 10 9.40 -7.93 9.51
N LEU A 11 8.73 -7.55 8.43
CA LEU A 11 8.93 -8.14 7.11
C LEU A 11 10.39 -8.00 6.66
N VAL A 12 10.93 -6.78 6.72
CA VAL A 12 12.31 -6.51 6.30
C VAL A 12 13.31 -7.28 7.16
N LYS A 13 13.13 -7.30 8.48
CA LYS A 13 13.96 -8.11 9.39
C LYS A 13 13.93 -9.60 9.01
N GLY A 14 12.73 -10.14 8.80
CA GLY A 14 12.53 -11.55 8.45
C GLY A 14 13.11 -11.94 7.10
N LEU A 15 13.05 -11.04 6.10
CA LEU A 15 13.65 -11.25 4.79
C LEU A 15 15.18 -11.21 4.85
N LEU A 16 15.74 -10.22 5.54
CA LEU A 16 17.20 -10.11 5.71
C LEU A 16 17.76 -11.31 6.49
N LYS A 17 17.07 -11.76 7.56
CA LYS A 17 17.47 -12.95 8.32
C LYS A 17 17.50 -14.23 7.47
N ARG A 18 16.66 -14.31 6.45
CA ARG A 18 16.62 -15.41 5.47
C ARG A 18 17.60 -15.23 4.30
N GLY A 19 18.48 -14.23 4.35
CA GLY A 19 19.51 -14.00 3.34
C GLY A 19 19.07 -13.23 2.10
N HIS A 20 17.84 -12.69 2.07
CA HIS A 20 17.38 -11.89 0.93
C HIS A 20 18.00 -10.49 0.91
N LYS A 21 18.33 -9.99 -0.28
CA LYS A 21 18.76 -8.60 -0.48
C LYS A 21 17.55 -7.69 -0.55
N VAL A 22 17.40 -6.80 0.44
CA VAL A 22 16.24 -5.92 0.54
C VAL A 22 16.61 -4.47 0.23
N THR A 23 15.86 -3.85 -0.68
CA THR A 23 15.86 -2.39 -0.87
C THR A 23 14.52 -1.83 -0.44
N LEU A 24 14.52 -0.93 0.55
CA LEU A 24 13.33 -0.25 1.04
C LEU A 24 13.26 1.17 0.50
N ILE A 25 12.16 1.49 -0.20
CA ILE A 25 11.83 2.85 -0.62
C ILE A 25 10.84 3.45 0.38
N THR A 26 11.14 4.62 0.94
CA THR A 26 10.26 5.26 1.93
C THR A 26 10.35 6.79 1.86
N LEU A 27 9.50 7.49 2.61
CA LEU A 27 9.60 8.94 2.78
C LEU A 27 10.71 9.32 3.77
N ARG A 28 11.41 10.44 3.53
CA ARG A 28 12.41 10.99 4.46
C ARG A 28 11.79 11.30 5.81
N GLY A 29 12.49 10.97 6.89
CA GLY A 29 12.03 11.18 8.26
C GLY A 29 11.03 10.13 8.76
N GLN A 30 10.87 9.01 8.05
CA GLN A 30 10.21 7.83 8.60
C GLN A 30 11.18 7.07 9.51
N ASN A 31 10.69 6.59 10.65
CA ASN A 31 11.47 5.75 11.56
C ASN A 31 11.58 4.34 10.96
N VAL A 32 12.63 4.13 10.16
CA VAL A 32 12.98 2.83 9.57
C VAL A 32 13.90 2.08 10.51
N VAL A 33 13.77 0.76 10.57
CA VAL A 33 14.77 -0.08 11.23
C VAL A 33 16.10 0.06 10.48
N SER A 34 17.11 0.60 11.13
CA SER A 34 18.46 0.64 10.58
C SER A 34 19.11 -0.73 10.77
N LEU A 35 19.30 -1.45 9.67
CA LEU A 35 20.00 -2.74 9.64
C LEU A 35 21.13 -2.62 8.61
N LYS A 36 22.35 -3.07 8.96
CA LYS A 36 23.53 -2.93 8.10
C LYS A 36 23.31 -3.47 6.67
N ALA A 37 22.55 -4.55 6.52
CA ALA A 37 22.27 -5.19 5.23
C ALA A 37 21.08 -4.56 4.44
N LEU A 38 20.36 -3.60 5.01
CA LEU A 38 19.20 -2.97 4.38
C LEU A 38 19.64 -1.77 3.53
N LYS A 39 19.36 -1.81 2.23
CA LYS A 39 19.49 -0.61 1.38
C LYS A 39 18.24 0.26 1.53
N ILE A 40 18.39 1.48 2.04
CA ILE A 40 17.27 2.42 2.19
C ILE A 40 17.40 3.52 1.14
N ILE A 41 16.31 3.80 0.41
CA ILE A 41 16.19 4.95 -0.48
C ILE A 41 15.05 5.84 0.02
N THR A 42 15.39 7.06 0.42
CA THR A 42 14.40 8.01 0.95
C THR A 42 13.95 9.02 -0.10
N LEU A 43 12.65 9.28 -0.16
CA LEU A 43 12.03 10.27 -1.04
C LEU A 43 11.58 11.49 -0.23
N LYS A 44 11.73 12.68 -0.80
CA LYS A 44 11.21 13.92 -0.19
C LYS A 44 9.68 13.89 -0.14
N LYS A 45 9.11 14.22 1.03
CA LYS A 45 7.66 14.45 1.19
C LYS A 45 7.20 15.57 0.24
N ASN A 46 6.00 15.47 -0.31
CA ASN A 46 5.36 16.60 -1.00
C ASN A 46 4.37 17.26 -0.04
N ARG A 47 4.53 18.56 0.23
CA ARG A 47 3.64 19.30 1.14
C ARG A 47 2.26 19.53 0.53
N LEU A 48 2.19 19.63 -0.81
CA LEU A 48 0.97 19.89 -1.57
C LEU A 48 0.08 18.64 -1.74
N ASP A 49 0.52 17.46 -1.32
CA ASP A 49 -0.30 16.26 -1.39
C ASP A 49 -1.32 16.24 -0.24
N PRO A 50 -2.63 16.34 -0.50
CA PRO A 50 -3.64 16.40 0.55
C PRO A 50 -3.95 15.04 1.16
N THR A 51 -3.40 13.94 0.62
CA THR A 51 -3.71 12.59 1.09
C THR A 51 -3.02 12.23 2.40
N ASP A 52 -3.67 11.38 3.20
CA ASP A 52 -3.09 10.83 4.42
C ASP A 52 -1.76 10.14 4.15
N GLY A 53 -0.76 10.44 4.98
CA GLY A 53 0.59 9.93 4.81
C GLY A 53 1.29 10.37 3.52
N LYS A 54 0.68 11.29 2.74
CA LYS A 54 1.16 11.76 1.43
C LYS A 54 1.32 10.59 0.43
N TRP A 55 0.40 9.63 0.49
CA TRP A 55 0.51 8.36 -0.23
C TRP A 55 0.49 8.55 -1.75
N LEU A 56 -0.27 9.53 -2.26
CA LEU A 56 -0.43 9.71 -3.70
C LEU A 56 0.86 10.19 -4.35
N SER A 57 1.48 11.23 -3.79
CA SER A 57 2.76 11.76 -4.23
C SER A 57 3.90 10.79 -3.94
N PHE A 58 3.84 10.05 -2.83
CA PHE A 58 4.77 8.97 -2.56
C PHE A 58 4.69 7.89 -3.64
N SER A 59 3.49 7.36 -3.93
CA SER A 59 3.29 6.34 -4.96
C SER A 59 3.85 6.79 -6.30
N TYR A 60 3.56 8.02 -6.72
CA TYR A 60 4.09 8.55 -7.98
C TYR A 60 5.62 8.56 -8.01
N LYS A 61 6.26 9.13 -6.98
CA LYS A 61 7.72 9.23 -6.89
C LYS A 61 8.37 7.86 -6.77
N ALA A 62 7.81 6.97 -5.95
CA ALA A 62 8.31 5.62 -5.73
C ALA A 62 8.19 4.77 -7.00
N CYS A 63 7.06 4.82 -7.70
CA CYS A 63 6.87 4.09 -8.96
C CYS A 63 7.77 4.65 -10.09
N LYS A 64 7.99 5.97 -10.14
CA LYS A 64 8.94 6.58 -11.08
C LYS A 64 10.38 6.13 -10.79
N LEU A 65 10.77 6.06 -9.52
CA LEU A 65 12.08 5.53 -9.11
C LEU A 65 12.20 4.03 -9.42
N LEU A 66 11.17 3.25 -9.10
CA LEU A 66 11.13 1.80 -9.37
C LEU A 66 11.38 1.53 -10.85
N LYS A 67 10.71 2.25 -11.77
CA LYS A 67 10.94 2.13 -13.20
C LYS A 67 12.38 2.41 -13.63
N LYS A 68 13.09 3.32 -12.93
CA LYS A 68 14.52 3.57 -13.19
C LYS A 68 15.39 2.45 -12.64
N LEU A 69 15.09 1.97 -11.43
CA LEU A 69 15.84 0.91 -10.78
C LEU A 69 15.68 -0.43 -11.52
N GLU A 70 14.50 -0.72 -12.06
CA GLU A 70 14.22 -1.91 -12.88
C GLU A 70 15.10 -2.00 -14.14
N LYS A 71 15.59 -0.86 -14.66
CA LYS A 71 16.52 -0.85 -15.81
C LYS A 71 17.94 -1.25 -15.45
N SER A 72 18.39 -0.92 -14.24
CA SER A 72 19.79 -1.11 -13.81
C SER A 72 19.97 -2.23 -12.81
N LYS A 73 18.88 -2.77 -12.27
CA LYS A 73 18.88 -3.84 -11.27
C LYS A 73 17.78 -4.83 -11.60
N LYS A 74 18.14 -6.12 -11.59
CA LYS A 74 17.17 -7.21 -11.58
C LYS A 74 16.65 -7.34 -10.15
N PHE A 75 15.42 -6.91 -9.90
CA PHE A 75 14.69 -7.30 -8.69
C PHE A 75 13.80 -8.47 -9.04
N ASP A 76 13.74 -9.46 -8.16
CA ASP A 76 12.90 -10.65 -8.36
C ASP A 76 11.44 -10.38 -7.96
N LEU A 77 11.23 -9.46 -7.00
CA LEU A 77 9.93 -9.15 -6.45
C LEU A 77 9.82 -7.68 -6.00
N VAL A 78 8.66 -7.07 -6.24
CA VAL A 78 8.27 -5.79 -5.66
C VAL A 78 7.18 -6.00 -4.61
N HIS A 79 7.42 -5.60 -3.37
CA HIS A 79 6.41 -5.63 -2.30
C HIS A 79 5.93 -4.22 -1.99
N PHE A 80 4.67 -3.92 -2.33
CA PHE A 80 4.00 -2.69 -1.92
C PHE A 80 3.42 -2.85 -0.52
N ALA A 81 3.98 -2.11 0.45
CA ALA A 81 3.57 -2.17 1.85
C ALA A 81 2.10 -1.80 2.05
N SER A 82 1.55 -0.96 1.18
CA SER A 82 0.13 -0.78 0.93
C SER A 82 -0.11 -0.89 -0.58
N THR A 83 -1.20 -1.52 -1.03
CA THR A 83 -1.54 -1.54 -2.47
C THR A 83 -1.58 -0.14 -3.10
N ARG A 84 -1.94 0.89 -2.32
CA ARG A 84 -1.93 2.30 -2.72
C ARG A 84 -0.54 2.81 -3.12
N ASP A 85 0.53 2.26 -2.55
CA ASP A 85 1.90 2.60 -2.94
C ASP A 85 2.17 2.23 -4.41
N GLY A 86 1.50 1.18 -4.90
CA GLY A 86 1.55 0.71 -6.29
C GLY A 86 0.57 1.40 -7.25
N PHE A 87 -0.16 2.43 -6.85
CA PHE A 87 -1.19 3.08 -7.68
C PHE A 87 -0.67 3.51 -9.06
N PHE A 88 0.51 4.13 -9.09
CA PHE A 88 1.17 4.55 -10.33
C PHE A 88 2.11 3.49 -10.94
N SER A 89 2.16 2.28 -10.37
CA SER A 89 3.07 1.25 -10.85
C SER A 89 2.75 0.85 -12.28
N LYS A 90 3.83 0.57 -13.03
CA LYS A 90 3.85 -0.03 -14.36
C LYS A 90 5.02 -1.04 -14.46
N THR A 91 5.48 -1.55 -13.33
CA THR A 91 6.61 -2.50 -13.28
C THR A 91 6.22 -3.82 -13.94
N ARG A 92 7.19 -4.48 -14.59
CA ARG A 92 7.01 -5.83 -15.14
C ARG A 92 7.47 -6.90 -14.16
N ILE A 93 8.19 -6.50 -13.10
CA ILE A 93 8.61 -7.39 -12.03
C ILE A 93 7.35 -7.92 -11.31
N PRO A 94 7.30 -9.22 -10.96
CA PRO A 94 6.24 -9.76 -10.11
C PRO A 94 6.04 -8.89 -8.88
N SER A 95 4.79 -8.55 -8.57
CA SER A 95 4.49 -7.62 -7.49
C SER A 95 3.43 -8.14 -6.54
N VAL A 96 3.69 -7.96 -5.24
CA VAL A 96 2.73 -8.21 -4.18
C VAL A 96 2.33 -6.91 -3.51
N GLY A 97 1.09 -6.79 -3.09
CA GLY A 97 0.58 -5.61 -2.39
C GLY A 97 -0.25 -6.00 -1.18
N MET A 98 -0.08 -5.28 -0.09
CA MET A 98 -0.80 -5.54 1.16
C MET A 98 -2.01 -4.61 1.31
N MET A 99 -3.17 -5.17 1.64
CA MET A 99 -4.36 -4.44 2.11
C MET A 99 -4.48 -4.63 3.61
N HIS A 100 -4.43 -3.52 4.35
CA HIS A 100 -4.49 -3.53 5.82
C HIS A 100 -5.90 -3.28 6.37
N ASP A 101 -6.78 -2.68 5.58
CA ASP A 101 -8.11 -2.29 6.01
C ASP A 101 -9.12 -2.38 4.86
N TYR A 102 -10.41 -2.28 5.21
CA TYR A 102 -11.55 -2.35 4.30
C TYR A 102 -12.47 -1.13 4.42
N TYR A 103 -12.03 -0.07 5.13
CA TYR A 103 -12.90 1.05 5.51
C TYR A 103 -13.52 1.75 4.31
N PHE A 104 -12.75 1.97 3.24
CA PHE A 104 -13.28 2.58 2.02
C PHE A 104 -14.20 1.63 1.25
N ALA A 105 -13.96 0.32 1.30
CA ALA A 105 -14.80 -0.66 0.62
C ALA A 105 -16.24 -0.63 1.17
N ILE A 106 -16.38 -0.46 2.49
CA ILE A 106 -17.67 -0.40 3.19
C ILE A 106 -18.17 1.02 3.45
N ALA A 107 -17.63 2.04 2.78
CA ALA A 107 -18.08 3.42 2.93
C ALA A 107 -19.60 3.53 2.77
N ASN A 108 -20.26 4.19 3.73
CA ASN A 108 -21.70 4.29 3.78
C ASN A 108 -22.20 5.24 2.67
N LYS A 109 -23.16 4.78 1.87
CA LYS A 109 -23.73 5.56 0.77
C LYS A 109 -24.53 6.78 1.25
N ASN A 110 -25.02 6.76 2.49
CA ASN A 110 -25.74 7.89 3.05
C ASN A 110 -24.75 8.88 3.70
N PRO A 111 -24.61 10.12 3.18
CA PRO A 111 -23.69 11.10 3.76
C PRO A 111 -24.08 11.53 5.18
N PHE A 112 -25.37 11.47 5.55
CA PHE A 112 -25.85 11.80 6.90
C PHE A 112 -25.37 10.80 7.97
N TYR A 113 -24.99 9.58 7.59
CA TYR A 113 -24.35 8.63 8.51
C TYR A 113 -23.11 9.25 9.16
N TYR A 114 -22.29 9.94 8.37
CA TYR A 114 -21.06 10.58 8.85
C TYR A 114 -21.35 11.81 9.70
N LYS A 115 -22.46 12.53 9.46
CA LYS A 115 -22.85 13.73 10.21
C LYS A 115 -23.03 13.47 11.70
N LYS A 116 -23.47 12.26 12.07
CA LYS A 116 -23.65 11.85 13.47
C LYS A 116 -22.35 11.79 14.27
N TYR A 117 -21.22 11.50 13.61
CA TYR A 117 -19.96 11.19 14.27
C TYR A 117 -18.83 12.18 13.95
N TYR A 118 -18.96 12.97 12.88
CA TYR A 118 -17.87 13.78 12.34
C TYR A 118 -18.32 15.18 11.94
N ARG A 119 -17.58 16.20 12.38
CA ARG A 119 -17.80 17.60 11.98
C ARG A 119 -17.47 17.84 10.50
N ASP A 120 -16.51 17.09 9.95
CA ASP A 120 -16.06 17.14 8.55
C ASP A 120 -16.81 16.16 7.62
N TRP A 121 -18.05 15.78 7.98
CA TRP A 121 -18.79 14.69 7.35
C TRP A 121 -18.92 14.78 5.82
N ILE A 122 -19.11 15.98 5.26
CA ILE A 122 -19.19 16.19 3.81
C ILE A 122 -17.87 15.80 3.15
N LYS A 123 -16.75 16.37 3.64
CA LYS A 123 -15.40 16.10 3.12
C LYS A 123 -15.06 14.61 3.26
N ARG A 124 -15.39 14.01 4.40
CA ARG A 124 -15.18 12.59 4.69
C ARG A 124 -15.97 11.68 3.75
N TYR A 125 -17.24 12.00 3.50
CA TYR A 125 -18.07 11.25 2.56
C TYR A 125 -17.45 11.23 1.17
N PHE A 126 -17.10 12.41 0.63
CA PHE A 126 -16.46 12.50 -0.68
C PHE A 126 -15.10 11.80 -0.72
N TYR A 127 -14.28 11.97 0.32
CA TYR A 127 -12.98 11.32 0.43
C TYR A 127 -13.10 9.79 0.42
N CYS A 128 -13.98 9.21 1.24
CA CYS A 128 -14.17 7.77 1.31
C CYS A 128 -14.65 7.18 -0.02
N HIS A 129 -15.59 7.86 -0.71
CA HIS A 129 -16.09 7.39 -2.01
C HIS A 129 -15.05 7.52 -3.12
N LEU A 130 -14.29 8.62 -3.12
CA LEU A 130 -13.16 8.78 -4.03
C LEU A 130 -12.11 7.68 -3.81
N MET A 131 -11.72 7.42 -2.55
CA MET A 131 -10.77 6.35 -2.23
C MET A 131 -11.29 4.97 -2.63
N LYS A 132 -12.57 4.68 -2.38
CA LYS A 132 -13.22 3.44 -2.83
C LYS A 132 -13.11 3.22 -4.33
N PHE A 133 -13.23 4.29 -5.12
CA PHE A 133 -13.05 4.22 -6.56
C PHE A 133 -11.58 4.03 -6.95
N LEU A 134 -10.68 4.79 -6.34
CA LEU A 134 -9.25 4.77 -6.64
C LEU A 134 -8.56 3.45 -6.24
N ASP A 135 -8.98 2.82 -5.15
CA ASP A 135 -8.43 1.55 -4.65
C ASP A 135 -8.52 0.42 -5.67
N LYS A 136 -9.50 0.45 -6.58
CA LYS A 136 -9.63 -0.58 -7.64
C LYS A 136 -8.45 -0.60 -8.60
N LYS A 137 -7.81 0.55 -8.83
CA LYS A 137 -6.76 0.70 -9.84
C LYS A 137 -5.50 -0.12 -9.54
N PRO A 138 -4.86 -0.02 -8.36
CA PRO A 138 -3.68 -0.85 -8.05
C PRO A 138 -4.00 -2.34 -8.03
N LEU A 139 -5.19 -2.74 -7.58
CA LEU A 139 -5.61 -4.16 -7.54
C LEU A 139 -5.61 -4.82 -8.93
N LYS A 140 -5.92 -4.05 -9.98
CA LYS A 140 -5.84 -4.53 -11.37
C LYS A 140 -4.41 -4.76 -11.84
N LYS A 141 -3.43 -4.05 -11.28
CA LYS A 141 -2.03 -4.06 -11.75
C LYS A 141 -1.12 -4.98 -10.95
N ILE A 142 -1.33 -5.06 -9.65
CA ILE A 142 -0.51 -5.89 -8.75
C ILE A 142 -0.77 -7.37 -9.04
N SER A 143 0.27 -8.19 -8.99
CA SER A 143 0.18 -9.62 -9.32
C SER A 143 -0.56 -10.41 -8.23
N LEU A 144 -0.23 -10.15 -6.97
CA LEU A 144 -0.82 -10.82 -5.81
C LEU A 144 -1.19 -9.81 -4.73
N VAL A 145 -2.38 -9.93 -4.15
CA VAL A 145 -2.83 -9.07 -3.05
C VAL A 145 -2.94 -9.92 -1.79
N PHE A 146 -2.23 -9.50 -0.75
CA PHE A 146 -2.37 -10.04 0.60
C PHE A 146 -3.29 -9.16 1.43
N CYS A 147 -4.00 -9.78 2.37
CA CYS A 147 -4.75 -9.08 3.39
C CYS A 147 -4.21 -9.51 4.76
N ASN A 148 -4.31 -8.65 5.76
CA ASN A 148 -3.92 -8.99 7.14
C ASN A 148 -4.85 -10.02 7.81
N SER A 149 -6.03 -10.28 7.25
CA SER A 149 -6.96 -11.28 7.76
C SER A 149 -7.90 -11.80 6.67
N TYR A 150 -8.46 -12.98 6.89
CA TYR A 150 -9.52 -13.56 6.05
C TYR A 150 -10.77 -12.67 6.00
N TYR A 151 -11.11 -12.00 7.10
CA TYR A 151 -12.27 -11.10 7.16
C TYR A 151 -12.12 -9.92 6.18
N VAL A 152 -10.97 -9.23 6.21
CA VAL A 152 -10.65 -8.16 5.26
C VAL A 152 -10.66 -8.69 3.82
N ALA A 153 -10.02 -9.85 3.58
CA ALA A 153 -10.00 -10.47 2.26
C ALA A 153 -11.41 -10.72 1.70
N ASN A 154 -12.31 -11.25 2.54
CA ASN A 154 -13.68 -11.55 2.14
C ASN A 154 -14.48 -10.30 1.78
N ILE A 155 -14.38 -9.23 2.57
CA ILE A 155 -15.05 -7.95 2.27
C ILE A 155 -14.51 -7.35 0.97
N LEU A 156 -13.18 -7.26 0.84
CA LEU A 156 -12.55 -6.69 -0.36
C LEU A 156 -12.89 -7.49 -1.61
N ASN A 157 -12.95 -8.81 -1.50
CA ASN A 157 -13.35 -9.68 -2.60
C ASN A 157 -14.80 -9.42 -3.03
N LYS A 158 -15.73 -9.25 -2.08
CA LYS A 158 -17.14 -8.92 -2.37
C LYS A 158 -17.31 -7.56 -3.05
N VAL A 159 -16.53 -6.55 -2.64
CA VAL A 159 -16.71 -5.16 -3.11
C VAL A 159 -15.91 -4.84 -4.37
N TYR A 160 -14.68 -5.36 -4.49
CA TYR A 160 -13.77 -5.04 -5.58
C TYR A 160 -13.61 -6.15 -6.62
N SER A 161 -14.25 -7.32 -6.41
CA SER A 161 -14.18 -8.48 -7.31
C SER A 161 -12.74 -8.86 -7.68
N ILE A 162 -11.89 -8.98 -6.65
CA ILE A 162 -10.47 -9.31 -6.84
C ILE A 162 -10.37 -10.72 -7.46
N PRO A 163 -9.72 -10.90 -8.63
CA PRO A 163 -9.64 -12.20 -9.29
C PRO A 163 -9.04 -13.27 -8.37
N LYS A 164 -9.57 -14.51 -8.42
CA LYS A 164 -9.09 -15.63 -7.59
C LYS A 164 -7.59 -15.89 -7.79
N THR A 165 -7.08 -15.70 -9.00
CA THR A 165 -5.66 -15.86 -9.37
C THR A 165 -4.72 -14.84 -8.72
N LYS A 166 -5.27 -13.78 -8.11
CA LYS A 166 -4.50 -12.72 -7.44
C LYS A 166 -4.60 -12.76 -5.92
N LYS A 167 -5.13 -13.84 -5.33
CA LYS A 167 -5.30 -13.97 -3.89
C LYS A 167 -4.12 -14.70 -3.27
N GLY A 168 -3.43 -14.03 -2.35
CA GLY A 168 -2.47 -14.68 -1.46
C GLY A 168 -3.14 -14.93 -0.11
N GLU A 169 -3.22 -16.18 0.33
CA GLU A 169 -3.70 -16.50 1.66
C GLU A 169 -2.55 -16.41 2.66
N PHE A 170 -2.79 -15.71 3.77
CA PHE A 170 -1.90 -15.78 4.92
C PHE A 170 -2.33 -16.98 5.74
N ARG A 171 -1.57 -18.08 5.68
CA ARG A 171 -1.74 -19.21 6.58
C ARG A 171 -0.94 -18.93 7.86
N PRO A 172 -1.58 -18.91 9.04
CA PRO A 172 -0.89 -18.66 10.31
C PRO A 172 0.17 -19.71 10.62
#